data_AF-A0A2N2CRZ6-F1
#
_entry.id   AF-A0A2N2CRZ6-F1
#
_cell.length_a   1.000
_cell.length_b   1.000
_cell.length_c   1.000
_cell.angle_alpha   90.00
_cell.angle_beta   90.00
_cell.angle_gamma   90.00
#
_symmetry.space_group_name_H-M   'P 1'
#
loop_
_entity.id
_entity.type
_entity.pdbx_description
1 polymer ?
#
loop_
_entity_poly.entity_id
_entity_poly.type
_entity_poly.pdbx_seq_one_letter_code
_entity_poly.pdbx_strand_id
1 'polypeptide(L)'
;MSLFLAMLLFSGCTTSGQAQTDLFAEFTYTHYSSGGTPEKYTAVILFEQSCSTFTAYQVAFASCNCRDPLVSYLSVCYVELLNTKKSSEDAAIRTITFGNNMGLYGDSNPNYYILEYTEEYMDENFVQCLVGAPKSDFDGWQGYGSQLSSVDMDAVSGATVTTSNVTSMLKALFQYHAEKYYSEKNK
;
A
#
# COMPACT_ATOMS: atom_id res chain seq x y z
N MET A 1 -66.12 -32.89 21.92
CA MET A 1 -64.97 -32.45 22.73
C MET A 1 -63.74 -32.64 21.85
N SER A 2 -63.34 -31.56 21.18
CA SER A 2 -62.42 -31.54 20.05
C SER A 2 -60.97 -31.60 20.51
N LEU A 3 -60.19 -32.53 19.93
CA LEU A 3 -58.76 -32.66 20.15
C LEU A 3 -58.04 -31.90 19.02
N PHE A 4 -57.57 -30.68 19.32
CA PHE A 4 -56.75 -29.89 18.39
C PHE A 4 -55.29 -30.36 18.49
N LEU A 5 -54.82 -31.01 17.42
CA LEU A 5 -53.43 -31.45 17.25
C LEU A 5 -52.62 -30.26 16.69
N ALA A 6 -51.76 -29.67 17.50
CA ALA A 6 -50.84 -28.61 17.07
C ALA A 6 -49.61 -29.23 16.38
N MET A 7 -49.53 -29.11 15.06
CA MET A 7 -48.31 -29.32 14.27
C MET A 7 -47.33 -28.16 14.53
N LEU A 8 -46.21 -28.46 15.18
CA LEU A 8 -45.03 -27.59 15.21
C LEU A 8 -44.10 -28.01 14.05
N LEU A 9 -44.29 -27.38 12.89
CA LEU A 9 -43.32 -27.41 11.80
C LEU A 9 -42.22 -26.38 12.12
N PHE A 10 -41.08 -26.85 12.61
CA PHE A 10 -39.86 -26.06 12.64
C PHE A 10 -39.33 -25.94 11.21
N SER A 11 -39.71 -24.86 10.51
CA SER A 11 -38.96 -24.39 9.34
C SER A 11 -37.59 -23.90 9.80
N GLY A 12 -36.61 -24.81 9.80
CA GLY A 12 -35.21 -24.42 9.89
C GLY A 12 -34.86 -23.64 8.62
N CYS A 13 -34.74 -22.31 8.74
CA CYS A 13 -33.99 -21.54 7.77
C CYS A 13 -32.54 -22.00 7.86
N THR A 14 -32.13 -22.86 6.95
CA THR A 14 -30.73 -23.06 6.59
C THR A 14 -30.22 -21.76 6.00
N THR A 15 -29.68 -20.88 6.84
CA THR A 15 -28.81 -19.82 6.36
C THR A 15 -27.48 -20.50 6.00
N SER A 16 -27.36 -20.91 4.75
CA SER A 16 -26.07 -21.16 4.13
C SER A 16 -25.31 -19.83 4.07
N GLY A 17 -24.68 -19.47 5.18
CA GLY A 17 -23.80 -18.31 5.27
C GLY A 17 -22.47 -18.62 4.62
N GLN A 18 -22.40 -18.52 3.29
CA GLN A 18 -21.16 -18.12 2.64
C GLN A 18 -21.31 -16.63 2.31
N ALA A 19 -20.77 -15.79 3.19
CA ALA A 19 -20.51 -14.40 2.90
C ALA A 19 -19.03 -14.16 3.21
N GLN A 20 -18.16 -14.59 2.30
CA GLN A 20 -16.86 -13.95 2.20
C GLN A 20 -17.03 -12.77 1.25
N THR A 21 -17.48 -11.65 1.79
CA THR A 21 -17.30 -10.35 1.13
C THR A 21 -15.92 -9.87 1.55
N ASP A 22 -14.91 -10.04 0.69
CA ASP A 22 -13.63 -9.37 0.91
C ASP A 22 -13.90 -7.87 0.90
N LEU A 23 -13.89 -7.28 2.10
CA LEU A 23 -14.28 -5.88 2.36
C LEU A 23 -13.30 -4.88 1.74
N PHE A 24 -12.05 -5.32 1.51
CA PHE A 24 -10.96 -4.50 1.01
C PHE A 24 -10.27 -5.19 -0.16
N ALA A 25 -9.86 -4.40 -1.16
CA ALA A 25 -9.02 -4.90 -2.23
C ALA A 25 -7.60 -5.15 -1.70
N GLU A 26 -6.96 -6.19 -2.21
CA GLU A 26 -5.60 -6.57 -1.81
C GLU A 26 -4.70 -6.69 -3.04
N PHE A 27 -3.41 -6.45 -2.85
CA PHE A 27 -2.39 -6.76 -3.84
C PHE A 27 -1.13 -7.25 -3.16
N THR A 28 -0.31 -7.98 -3.91
CA THR A 28 0.96 -8.47 -3.40
C THR A 28 2.09 -7.51 -3.78
N TYR A 29 3.02 -7.28 -2.84
CA TYR A 29 4.31 -6.64 -3.10
C TYR A 29 5.47 -7.51 -2.59
N THR A 30 6.69 -7.20 -3.03
CA THR A 30 7.90 -7.83 -2.50
C THR A 30 8.33 -7.07 -1.24
N HIS A 31 8.25 -7.72 -0.10
CA HIS A 31 8.84 -7.23 1.12
C HIS A 31 10.30 -7.70 1.21
N TYR A 32 11.21 -6.82 1.57
CA TYR A 32 12.60 -7.12 1.84
C TYR A 32 12.85 -7.04 3.34
N SER A 33 13.38 -8.12 3.92
CA SER A 33 13.89 -8.09 5.29
C SER A 33 15.30 -7.48 5.36
N SER A 34 15.81 -7.23 6.57
CA SER A 34 17.18 -6.75 6.76
C SER A 34 18.18 -7.68 6.06
N GLY A 35 19.02 -7.10 5.19
CA GLY A 35 19.94 -7.86 4.34
C GLY A 35 19.41 -8.16 2.93
N GLY A 36 18.17 -7.78 2.63
CA GLY A 36 17.62 -7.77 1.27
C GLY A 36 16.98 -9.08 0.82
N THR A 37 16.64 -9.98 1.74
CA THR A 37 15.93 -11.21 1.39
C THR A 37 14.50 -10.89 0.94
N PRO A 38 14.11 -11.24 -0.30
CA PRO A 38 12.77 -10.96 -0.80
C PRO A 38 11.75 -11.98 -0.29
N GLU A 39 10.62 -11.49 0.17
CA GLU A 39 9.48 -12.25 0.66
C GLU A 39 8.18 -11.69 0.07
N LYS A 40 7.17 -12.54 -0.09
CA LYS A 40 5.89 -12.16 -0.70
C LYS A 40 4.92 -11.71 0.40
N TYR A 41 4.54 -10.44 0.43
CA TYR A 41 3.63 -9.87 1.43
C TYR A 41 2.37 -9.30 0.77
N THR A 42 1.31 -9.18 1.55
CA THR A 42 0.03 -8.59 1.12
C THR A 42 -0.07 -7.16 1.62
N ALA A 43 -0.44 -6.24 0.72
CA ALA A 43 -0.90 -4.91 1.05
C ALA A 43 -2.42 -4.85 0.89
N VAL A 44 -3.08 -4.07 1.76
CA VAL A 44 -4.54 -3.93 1.80
C VAL A 44 -4.91 -2.48 1.47
N ILE A 45 -5.81 -2.30 0.50
CA ILE A 45 -6.36 -1.00 0.12
C ILE A 45 -7.54 -0.70 1.05
N LEU A 46 -7.31 0.15 2.05
CA LEU A 46 -8.30 0.59 3.03
C LEU A 46 -9.32 1.57 2.44
N PHE A 47 -8.88 2.35 1.46
CA PHE A 47 -9.71 3.32 0.75
C PHE A 47 -9.25 3.42 -0.71
N GLU A 48 -10.22 3.47 -1.62
CA GLU A 48 -9.99 3.72 -3.03
C GLU A 48 -11.12 4.59 -3.59
N GLN A 49 -10.76 5.72 -4.17
CA GLN A 49 -11.72 6.59 -4.84
C GLN A 49 -11.11 7.19 -6.10
N SER A 50 -11.77 6.95 -7.23
CA SER A 50 -11.36 7.51 -8.52
C SER A 50 -12.18 8.76 -8.86
N CYS A 51 -11.51 9.74 -9.47
CA CYS A 51 -12.14 10.86 -10.15
C CYS A 51 -11.50 11.05 -11.54
N SER A 52 -11.96 12.06 -12.29
CA SER A 52 -11.46 12.32 -13.64
C SER A 52 -9.98 12.72 -13.71
N THR A 53 -9.38 13.16 -12.60
CA THR A 53 -7.99 13.67 -12.58
C THR A 53 -7.00 12.73 -11.89
N PHE A 54 -7.44 12.00 -10.86
CA PHE A 54 -6.61 11.06 -10.10
C PHE A 54 -7.46 9.98 -9.43
N THR A 55 -6.80 8.89 -9.04
CA THR A 55 -7.34 7.91 -8.11
C THR A 55 -6.58 8.00 -6.79
N ALA A 56 -7.31 8.20 -5.70
CA ALA A 56 -6.78 8.21 -4.35
C ALA A 56 -6.81 6.81 -3.73
N TYR A 57 -5.75 6.48 -3.00
CA TYR A 57 -5.60 5.25 -2.26
C TYR A 57 -5.16 5.52 -0.83
N GLN A 58 -5.65 4.72 0.11
CA GLN A 58 -5.03 4.51 1.40
C GLN A 58 -4.63 3.04 1.51
N VAL A 59 -3.33 2.76 1.68
CA VAL A 59 -2.78 1.40 1.62
C VAL A 59 -2.09 1.05 2.94
N ALA A 60 -2.53 -0.02 3.58
CA ALA A 60 -1.86 -0.62 4.73
C ALA A 60 -0.89 -1.73 4.29
N PHE A 61 0.35 -1.69 4.78
CA PHE A 61 1.40 -2.66 4.42
C PHE A 61 2.50 -2.69 5.48
N ALA A 62 3.32 -3.76 5.49
CA ALA A 62 4.51 -3.81 6.32
C ALA A 62 5.68 -3.12 5.59
N SER A 63 6.17 -2.01 6.13
CA SER A 63 7.35 -1.32 5.60
C SER A 63 8.65 -1.82 6.23
N CYS A 64 8.59 -2.24 7.48
CA CYS A 64 9.69 -2.83 8.22
C CYS A 64 9.14 -3.87 9.19
N ASN A 65 9.87 -4.95 9.39
CA ASN A 65 9.60 -5.99 10.38
C ASN A 65 10.83 -6.25 11.26
N CYS A 66 11.79 -5.31 11.28
CA CYS A 66 13.09 -5.48 11.93
C CYS A 66 13.06 -5.13 13.43
N ARG A 67 11.88 -4.78 13.97
CA ARG A 67 11.68 -4.46 15.39
C ARG A 67 10.87 -5.54 16.09
N ASP A 68 10.88 -5.49 17.42
CA ASP A 68 10.04 -6.35 18.25
C ASP A 68 8.55 -6.18 17.86
N PRO A 69 7.79 -7.27 17.69
CA PRO A 69 6.36 -7.21 17.37
C PRO A 69 5.52 -6.32 18.30
N LEU A 70 5.94 -6.12 19.56
CA LEU A 70 5.26 -5.23 20.51
C LEU A 70 5.25 -3.76 20.08
N VAL A 71 6.16 -3.37 19.18
CA VAL A 71 6.32 -2.00 18.68
C VAL A 71 6.37 -1.93 17.16
N SER A 72 6.12 -3.04 16.46
CA SER A 72 6.06 -3.09 15.00
C SER A 72 4.62 -2.95 14.53
N TYR A 73 4.32 -1.81 13.90
CA TYR A 73 3.00 -1.48 13.35
C TYR A 73 3.08 -1.43 11.83
N LEU A 74 1.98 -1.76 11.16
CA LEU A 74 1.85 -1.54 9.72
C LEU A 74 1.96 -0.05 9.40
N SER A 75 2.59 0.26 8.27
CA SER A 75 2.51 1.58 7.67
C SER A 75 1.17 1.73 6.94
N VAL A 76 0.65 2.96 6.95
CA VAL A 76 -0.50 3.37 6.14
C VAL A 76 -0.06 4.51 5.24
N CYS A 77 -0.09 4.30 3.93
CA CYS A 77 0.30 5.30 2.93
C CYS A 77 -0.95 5.86 2.26
N TYR A 78 -1.13 7.18 2.26
CA TYR A 78 -2.04 7.85 1.33
C TYR A 78 -1.29 8.22 0.07
N VAL A 79 -1.84 7.89 -1.09
CA VAL A 79 -1.23 8.22 -2.39
C VAL A 79 -2.32 8.48 -3.43
N GLU A 80 -2.11 9.51 -4.25
CA GLU A 80 -2.93 9.76 -5.43
C GLU A 80 -2.12 9.49 -6.70
N LEU A 81 -2.69 8.73 -7.62
CA LEU A 81 -2.11 8.47 -8.94
C LEU A 81 -2.87 9.22 -10.02
N LEU A 82 -2.16 9.87 -10.94
CA LEU A 82 -2.76 10.64 -12.03
C LEU A 82 -3.51 9.74 -13.04
N ASN A 83 -4.78 10.06 -13.31
CA ASN A 83 -5.63 9.40 -14.32
C ASN A 83 -5.62 10.13 -15.68
N THR A 84 -4.99 11.31 -15.74
CA THR A 84 -4.95 12.17 -16.93
C THR A 84 -3.93 11.70 -17.96
N LYS A 85 -3.15 10.67 -17.63
CA LYS A 85 -2.09 10.13 -18.46
C LYS A 85 -2.68 9.19 -19.52
N LYS A 86 -2.07 9.18 -20.70
CA LYS A 86 -2.60 8.41 -21.85
C LYS A 86 -2.28 6.92 -21.73
N SER A 87 -1.14 6.59 -21.16
CA SER A 87 -0.68 5.22 -20.94
C SER A 87 -0.49 4.93 -19.46
N SER A 88 -0.52 3.65 -19.09
CA SER A 88 -0.20 3.21 -17.74
C SER A 88 1.23 3.55 -17.34
N GLU A 89 2.17 3.51 -18.29
CA GLU A 89 3.59 3.79 -18.05
C GLU A 89 3.85 5.25 -17.64
N ASP A 90 3.00 6.16 -18.13
CA ASP A 90 3.07 7.58 -17.79
C ASP A 90 2.29 7.93 -16.51
N ALA A 91 1.54 6.97 -15.92
CA ALA A 91 0.86 7.17 -14.64
C ALA A 91 1.89 7.59 -13.60
N ALA A 92 1.60 8.61 -12.80
CA ALA A 92 2.57 9.20 -11.89
C ALA A 92 1.93 9.56 -10.56
N ILE A 93 2.76 9.64 -9.52
CA ILE A 93 2.34 10.08 -8.19
C ILE A 93 1.98 11.58 -8.26
N ARG A 94 0.74 11.91 -7.92
CA ARG A 94 0.28 13.30 -7.76
C ARG A 94 0.59 13.82 -6.36
N THR A 95 0.33 13.01 -5.34
CA THR A 95 0.66 13.29 -3.95
C THR A 95 0.88 11.98 -3.22
N ILE A 96 1.70 12.01 -2.18
CA ILE A 96 1.93 10.89 -1.28
C ILE A 96 2.20 11.44 0.13
N THR A 97 1.64 10.80 1.16
CA THR A 97 1.92 11.16 2.56
C THR A 97 1.66 9.98 3.50
N PHE A 98 2.42 9.95 4.58
CA PHE A 98 2.22 9.05 5.71
C PHE A 98 1.74 9.80 6.98
N GLY A 99 1.54 11.11 6.89
CA GLY A 99 1.19 11.96 8.03
C GLY A 99 -0.20 12.57 7.92
N ASN A 100 -0.42 13.69 8.61
CA ASN A 100 -1.62 14.54 8.52
C ASN A 100 -2.97 13.81 8.73
N ASN A 101 -3.00 12.78 9.58
CA ASN A 101 -4.16 11.87 9.79
C ASN A 101 -4.61 11.11 8.53
N MET A 102 -3.79 11.08 7.49
CA MET A 102 -4.07 10.36 6.23
C MET A 102 -3.29 9.05 6.14
N GLY A 103 -2.27 8.88 6.97
CA GLY A 103 -1.43 7.70 7.02
C GLY A 103 -0.78 7.47 8.37
N LEU A 104 0.17 6.54 8.37
CA LEU A 104 1.07 6.24 9.47
C LEU A 104 2.40 5.78 8.87
N TYR A 105 3.51 6.48 9.15
CA TYR A 105 4.82 6.08 8.61
C TYR A 105 5.23 4.67 9.09
N GLY A 106 4.72 4.26 10.24
CA GLY A 106 4.88 2.93 10.82
C GLY A 106 5.88 2.96 11.96
N ASP A 107 6.50 1.81 12.22
CA ASP A 107 7.42 1.64 13.34
C ASP A 107 8.77 2.35 13.15
N SER A 108 9.02 2.97 12.00
CA SER A 108 10.29 3.62 11.66
C SER A 108 10.36 5.12 12.01
N ASN A 109 9.53 5.59 12.96
CA ASN A 109 9.52 6.98 13.43
C ASN A 109 9.89 7.11 14.92
N PRO A 110 11.07 7.68 15.26
CA PRO A 110 12.22 7.85 14.37
C PRO A 110 12.83 6.49 14.02
N ASN A 111 13.74 6.47 13.05
CA ASN A 111 14.54 5.28 12.77
C ASN A 111 15.31 4.85 14.04
N TYR A 112 15.40 3.53 14.27
CA TYR A 112 15.99 2.97 15.48
C TYR A 112 17.50 3.19 15.57
N TYR A 113 18.17 3.22 14.41
CA TYR A 113 19.62 3.35 14.30
C TYR A 113 20.07 4.80 14.14
N ILE A 114 19.21 5.67 13.60
CA ILE A 114 19.50 7.08 13.31
C ILE A 114 18.32 7.91 13.80
N LEU A 115 18.43 8.48 15.00
CA LEU A 115 17.31 9.17 15.66
C LEU A 115 16.88 10.44 14.93
N GLU A 116 17.77 11.02 14.12
CA GLU A 116 17.54 12.18 13.27
C GLU A 116 16.59 11.87 12.11
N TYR A 117 16.42 10.59 11.74
CA TYR A 117 15.48 10.19 10.71
C TYR A 117 14.08 10.06 11.32
N THR A 118 13.52 11.21 11.66
CA THR A 118 12.11 11.35 12.06
C THR A 118 11.20 11.17 10.84
N GLU A 119 9.88 11.07 11.08
CA GLU A 119 8.90 11.09 10.00
C GLU A 119 9.00 12.36 9.15
N GLU A 120 9.23 13.53 9.74
CA GLU A 120 9.40 14.78 9.00
C GLU A 120 10.65 14.74 8.11
N TYR A 121 11.78 14.27 8.65
CA TYR A 121 13.00 14.12 7.87
C TYR A 121 12.79 13.16 6.68
N MET A 122 12.15 12.00 6.92
CA MET A 122 11.89 11.03 5.86
C MET A 122 10.81 11.51 4.88
N ASP A 123 9.87 12.34 5.32
CA ASP A 123 8.92 12.98 4.41
C ASP A 123 9.67 13.86 3.41
N GLU A 124 10.54 14.74 3.89
CA GLU A 124 11.32 15.68 3.07
C GLU A 124 12.34 14.99 2.16
N ASN A 125 13.07 13.99 2.67
CA ASN A 125 14.23 13.41 1.97
C ASN A 125 13.93 12.13 1.20
N PHE A 126 12.71 11.59 1.34
CA PHE A 126 12.29 10.38 0.63
C PHE A 126 10.89 10.49 0.08
N VAL A 127 9.86 10.67 0.92
CA VAL A 127 8.45 10.55 0.49
C VAL A 127 8.10 11.62 -0.55
N GLN A 128 8.41 12.88 -0.29
CA GLN A 128 8.09 13.97 -1.20
C GLN A 128 8.94 13.94 -2.49
N CYS A 129 10.13 13.32 -2.45
CA CYS A 129 10.95 13.06 -3.64
C CYS A 129 10.28 12.10 -4.64
N LEU A 130 9.26 11.35 -4.22
CA LEU A 130 8.51 10.43 -5.09
C LEU A 130 7.36 11.14 -5.84
N VAL A 131 7.01 12.37 -5.45
CA VAL A 131 5.96 13.14 -6.14
C VAL A 131 6.40 13.43 -7.58
N GLY A 132 5.52 13.13 -8.53
CA GLY A 132 5.77 13.27 -9.96
C GLY A 132 6.49 12.08 -10.61
N ALA A 133 7.01 11.13 -9.82
CA ALA A 133 7.67 9.95 -10.36
C ALA A 133 6.67 9.08 -11.17
N PRO A 134 6.97 8.77 -12.44
CA PRO A 134 6.13 7.91 -13.28
C PRO A 134 6.31 6.43 -12.95
N LYS A 135 5.33 5.60 -13.31
CA LYS A 135 5.37 4.14 -13.19
C LYS A 135 6.64 3.56 -13.81
N SER A 136 7.09 4.09 -14.95
CA SER A 136 8.32 3.64 -15.62
C SER A 136 9.56 3.69 -14.73
N ASP A 137 9.63 4.64 -13.79
CA ASP A 137 10.76 4.76 -12.86
C ASP A 137 10.73 3.65 -11.81
N PHE A 138 9.53 3.35 -11.28
CA PHE A 138 9.31 2.19 -10.41
C PHE A 138 9.52 0.86 -11.15
N ASP A 139 9.32 0.84 -12.47
CA ASP A 139 9.62 -0.30 -13.31
C ASP A 139 11.11 -0.51 -13.56
N GLY A 140 11.86 0.59 -13.68
CA GLY A 140 13.32 0.57 -13.74
C GLY A 140 14.01 0.39 -12.39
N TRP A 141 13.31 0.43 -11.26
CA TRP A 141 13.91 0.28 -9.93
C TRP A 141 14.57 -1.10 -9.74
N GLN A 142 15.79 -1.11 -9.21
CA GLN A 142 16.64 -2.30 -9.13
C GLN A 142 16.43 -3.16 -7.87
N GLY A 143 15.44 -2.79 -7.03
CA GLY A 143 15.12 -3.51 -5.80
C GLY A 143 15.91 -3.01 -4.58
N TYR A 144 15.99 -3.86 -3.56
CA TYR A 144 16.54 -3.54 -2.24
C TYR A 144 17.88 -2.79 -2.30
N GLY A 145 17.98 -1.70 -1.55
CA GLY A 145 19.20 -0.90 -1.47
C GLY A 145 19.39 0.13 -2.59
N SER A 146 18.66 0.01 -3.70
CA SER A 146 18.63 1.03 -4.75
C SER A 146 17.50 2.04 -4.51
N GLN A 147 17.61 3.22 -5.11
CA GLN A 147 16.60 4.27 -5.05
C GLN A 147 16.23 4.77 -6.44
N LEU A 148 15.07 5.42 -6.55
CA LEU A 148 14.77 6.21 -7.75
C LEU A 148 15.76 7.38 -7.86
N SER A 149 15.99 7.87 -9.07
CA SER A 149 16.92 8.97 -9.34
C SER A 149 16.55 10.29 -8.65
N SER A 150 15.29 10.45 -8.24
CA SER A 150 14.80 11.62 -7.51
C SER A 150 15.14 11.60 -6.02
N VAL A 151 15.60 10.47 -5.49
CA VAL A 151 15.92 10.28 -4.07
C VAL A 151 17.44 10.28 -3.91
N ASP A 152 17.95 11.12 -3.00
CA ASP A 152 19.35 11.08 -2.60
C ASP A 152 19.60 9.80 -1.77
N MET A 153 20.48 8.94 -2.28
CA MET A 153 20.82 7.67 -1.65
C MET A 153 21.49 7.87 -0.28
N ASP A 154 22.27 8.94 -0.11
CA ASP A 154 22.95 9.21 1.15
C ASP A 154 21.95 9.69 2.22
N ALA A 155 20.95 10.48 1.81
CA ALA A 155 19.92 11.00 2.72
C ALA A 155 19.01 9.91 3.31
N VAL A 156 18.93 8.74 2.68
CA VAL A 156 18.14 7.59 3.15
C VAL A 156 19.00 6.42 3.64
N SER A 157 20.33 6.59 3.67
CA SER A 157 21.26 5.58 4.16
C SER A 157 20.95 5.26 5.63
N GLY A 158 20.75 3.97 5.94
CA GLY A 158 20.29 3.52 7.27
C GLY A 158 18.77 3.33 7.41
N ALA A 159 17.97 3.74 6.43
CA ALA A 159 16.53 3.46 6.34
C ALA A 159 16.16 2.50 5.19
N THR A 160 17.14 1.73 4.70
CA THR A 160 17.04 0.95 3.46
C THR A 160 15.85 -0.01 3.41
N VAL A 161 15.53 -0.70 4.51
CA VAL A 161 14.40 -1.63 4.58
C VAL A 161 13.09 -0.89 4.30
N THR A 162 12.82 0.15 5.09
CA THR A 162 11.62 0.98 4.98
C THR A 162 11.49 1.59 3.59
N THR A 163 12.54 2.26 3.08
CA THR A 163 12.47 2.89 1.77
C THR A 163 12.30 1.88 0.63
N SER A 164 12.95 0.71 0.72
CA SER A 164 12.80 -0.33 -0.31
C SER A 164 11.39 -0.91 -0.33
N ASN A 165 10.79 -1.11 0.84
CA ASN A 165 9.45 -1.68 0.95
C ASN A 165 8.35 -0.67 0.58
N VAL A 166 8.53 0.62 0.87
CA VAL A 166 7.66 1.68 0.34
C VAL A 166 7.73 1.69 -1.20
N THR A 167 8.92 1.69 -1.79
CA THR A 167 9.09 1.69 -3.25
C THR A 167 8.52 0.43 -3.90
N SER A 168 8.72 -0.75 -3.29
CA SER A 168 8.14 -2.01 -3.79
C SER A 168 6.61 -2.02 -3.70
N MET A 169 6.04 -1.53 -2.59
CA MET A 169 4.59 -1.39 -2.44
C MET A 169 4.02 -0.44 -3.51
N LEU A 170 4.65 0.73 -3.73
CA LEU A 170 4.21 1.68 -4.75
C LEU A 170 4.29 1.09 -6.16
N LYS A 171 5.36 0.35 -6.48
CA LYS A 171 5.49 -0.39 -7.74
C LYS A 171 4.31 -1.35 -7.94
N ALA A 172 3.95 -2.12 -6.91
CA ALA A 172 2.83 -3.04 -6.97
C ALA A 172 1.48 -2.31 -7.06
N LEU A 173 1.32 -1.17 -6.38
CA LEU A 173 0.14 -0.32 -6.49
C LEU A 173 -0.02 0.24 -7.91
N PHE A 174 1.06 0.66 -8.56
CA PHE A 174 1.03 1.07 -9.97
C PHE A 174 0.56 -0.06 -10.88
N GLN A 175 0.99 -1.29 -10.63
CA GLN A 175 0.52 -2.45 -11.38
C GLN A 175 -0.98 -2.69 -11.17
N TYR A 176 -1.43 -2.70 -9.91
CA TYR A 176 -2.86 -2.79 -9.58
C TYR A 176 -3.68 -1.69 -10.28
N HIS A 177 -3.20 -0.45 -10.22
CA HIS A 177 -3.83 0.70 -10.85
C HIS A 177 -3.90 0.57 -12.39
N ALA A 178 -2.81 0.13 -13.01
CA ALA A 178 -2.74 -0.10 -14.45
C ALA A 178 -3.74 -1.17 -14.91
N GLU A 179 -3.78 -2.31 -14.20
CA GLU A 179 -4.70 -3.41 -14.49
C GLU A 179 -6.16 -3.00 -14.36
N LYS A 180 -6.49 -2.10 -13.43
CA LYS A 180 -7.87 -1.68 -13.18
C LYS A 180 -8.33 -0.52 -14.07
N TYR A 181 -7.48 0.48 -14.31
CA TYR A 181 -7.87 1.75 -14.93
C TYR A 181 -7.38 1.94 -16.37
N TYR A 182 -6.44 1.12 -16.84
CA TYR A 182 -5.88 1.22 -18.19
C TYR A 182 -6.15 0.00 -19.08
N SER A 183 -6.59 -1.12 -18.51
CA SER A 183 -6.93 -2.35 -19.26
C SER A 183 -8.11 -2.19 -20.24
N GLU A 184 -9.06 -1.30 -19.95
CA GLU A 184 -10.24 -1.04 -20.79
C GLU A 184 -10.05 0.09 -21.83
N LYS A 185 -8.94 0.84 -21.80
CA LYS A 185 -8.66 1.91 -22.80
C LYS A 185 -7.92 1.43 -24.06
N ASN A 186 -7.58 0.14 -24.12
CA ASN A 186 -6.86 -0.49 -25.24
C ASN A 186 -7.73 -1.45 -26.07
N LYS A 187 -9.06 -1.39 -25.94
CA LYS A 187 -10.04 -2.02 -26.83
C LYS A 187 -10.80 -0.93 -27.60
#